data_AF-A0A433KMA6-F1
#
_entry.id   AF-A0A433KMA6-F1
#
_cell.length_a   1.000
_cell.length_b   1.000
_cell.length_c   1.000
_cell.angle_alpha   90.00
_cell.angle_beta   90.00
_cell.angle_gamma   90.00
#
_symmetry.space_group_name_H-M   'P 1'
#
loop_
_entity.id
_entity.type
_entity.pdbx_description
1 polymer ?
#
loop_
_entity_poly.entity_id
_entity_poly.type
_entity_poly.pdbx_seq_one_letter_code
_entity_poly.pdbx_strand_id
1 'polypeptide(L)' 'MVITLRQQLPNLLGILSSLCFFFGSFLFLPAFAAYATAGVWCFVAGSLIMFTIYLMNIKDGQ' A
#
# COMPACT_ATOMS: atom_id res chain seq x y z
N MET A 1 -17.09 15.93 13.18
CA MET A 1 -17.08 14.45 13.01
C MET A 1 -16.75 14.02 11.58
N VAL A 2 -17.34 14.61 10.53
CA VAL A 2 -17.07 14.23 9.12
C VAL A 2 -15.62 14.49 8.67
N ILE A 3 -14.99 15.56 9.17
CA ILE A 3 -13.61 15.94 8.82
C ILE A 3 -12.59 14.88 9.27
N THR A 4 -12.80 14.26 10.44
CA THR A 4 -11.90 13.22 10.98
C THR A 4 -11.94 11.94 10.13
N LEU A 5 -13.12 11.51 9.67
CA LEU A 5 -13.27 10.30 8.85
C LEU A 5 -12.52 10.41 7.51
N ARG A 6 -12.55 11.61 6.90
CA ARG A 6 -11.90 11.90 5.61
C ARG A 6 -10.37 11.79 5.70
N GLN A 7 -9.78 12.16 6.84
CA GLN A 7 -8.34 12.07 7.09
C GLN A 7 -7.88 10.67 7.52
N GLN A 8 -8.75 9.89 8.17
CA GLN A 8 -8.42 8.54 8.66
C GLN A 8 -8.35 7.50 7.53
N LEU A 9 -9.16 7.68 6.47
CA LEU A 9 -9.18 6.79 5.31
C LEU A 9 -7.82 6.70 4.57
N PRO A 10 -7.14 7.82 4.19
CA PRO A 10 -5.82 7.75 3.57
C PRO A 10 -4.75 7.20 4.51
N ASN A 11 -4.86 7.41 5.83
CA ASN A 11 -3.93 6.83 6.80
C ASN A 11 -4.03 5.30 6.86
N LEU A 12 -5.25 4.75 6.86
CA LEU A 12 -5.45 3.30 6.88
C LEU A 12 -4.98 2.66 5.56
N LEU A 13 -5.28 3.28 4.42
CA LEU A 13 -4.74 2.86 3.13
C LEU A 13 -3.20 2.95 3.10
N GLY A 14 -2.60 3.96 3.73
CA GLY A 14 -1.15 4.12 3.87
C GLY A 14 -0.51 3.00 4.68
N ILE A 15 -1.17 2.58 5.76
CA ILE A 15 -0.73 1.40 6.55
C ILE A 15 -0.87 0.13 5.71
N LEU A 16 -1.98 -0.05 4.99
CA LEU A 16 -2.21 -1.24 4.16
C LEU A 16 -1.19 -1.39 3.03
N SER A 17 -0.87 -0.29 2.34
CA SER A 17 0.19 -0.26 1.31
C SER A 17 1.56 -0.58 1.91
N SER A 18 1.89 0.00 3.06
CA SER A 18 3.15 -0.29 3.77
C SER A 18 3.26 -1.75 4.19
N LEU A 19 2.18 -2.38 4.64
CA LEU A 19 2.14 -3.81 4.95
C LEU A 19 2.35 -4.67 3.70
N CYS A 20 1.68 -4.34 2.58
CA CYS A 20 1.91 -5.02 1.30
C CYS A 20 3.38 -4.93 0.87
N PHE A 21 4.02 -3.77 1.00
CA PHE A 21 5.43 -3.61 0.67
C PHE A 21 6.35 -4.35 1.63
N PHE A 22 6.05 -4.34 2.92
CA PHE A 22 6.82 -5.06 3.93
C PHE A 22 6.81 -6.57 3.68
N PHE A 23 5.61 -7.17 3.54
CA PHE A 23 5.49 -8.60 3.26
C PHE A 23 5.99 -8.94 1.86
N GLY A 24 5.71 -8.09 0.86
CA GLY A 24 6.25 -8.24 -0.49
C GLY A 24 7.77 -8.34 -0.47
N SER A 25 8.45 -7.47 0.28
CA SER A 25 9.91 -7.50 0.46
C SER A 25 10.39 -8.79 1.12
N PHE A 26 9.64 -9.31 2.10
CA PHE A 26 9.99 -10.54 2.78
C PHE A 26 9.99 -11.76 1.85
N LEU A 27 9.08 -11.79 0.87
CA LEU A 27 8.98 -12.87 -0.12
C LEU A 27 10.13 -12.88 -1.14
N PHE A 28 10.94 -11.81 -1.22
CA PHE A 28 12.16 -11.79 -2.03
C PHE A 28 13.40 -12.29 -1.29
N LEU A 29 13.29 -12.66 0.00
CA LEU A 29 14.42 -13.30 0.69
C LEU A 29 14.78 -14.64 0.02
N PRO A 30 16.06 -15.03 0.02
CA PRO A 30 16.52 -16.27 -0.65
C PRO A 30 15.77 -17.53 -0.19
N ALA A 31 15.39 -17.59 1.09
CA ALA A 31 14.61 -18.69 1.66
C ALA A 31 13.18 -18.79 1.10
N PHE A 32 12.62 -17.68 0.58
CA PHE A 32 11.26 -17.59 0.06
C PHE A 32 11.23 -17.32 -1.45
N ALA A 33 12.35 -17.48 -2.16
CA ALA A 33 12.46 -17.18 -3.59
C ALA A 33 11.43 -17.93 -4.46
N ALA A 34 10.99 -19.12 -4.03
CA ALA A 34 9.90 -19.86 -4.69
C ALA A 34 8.55 -19.08 -4.69
N TYR A 35 8.36 -18.19 -3.73
CA TYR A 35 7.18 -17.32 -3.59
C TYR A 35 7.41 -15.91 -4.15
N ALA A 36 8.51 -15.65 -4.85
CA ALA A 36 8.83 -14.33 -5.39
C ALA A 36 7.69 -13.75 -6.24
N THR A 37 6.99 -14.59 -7.02
CA THR A 37 5.80 -14.16 -7.79
C THR A 37 4.70 -13.58 -6.89
N ALA A 38 4.43 -14.19 -5.74
CA ALA A 38 3.48 -13.64 -4.78
C ALA A 38 4.00 -12.33 -4.16
N GLY A 39 5.31 -12.23 -3.94
CA GLY A 39 5.97 -10.98 -3.53
C GLY A 39 5.77 -9.85 -4.53
N VAL A 40 5.92 -10.13 -5.84
CA VAL A 40 5.64 -9.17 -6.92
C VAL A 40 4.20 -8.68 -6.85
N TRP A 41 3.22 -9.59 -6.69
CA TRP A 41 1.82 -9.20 -6.58
C TRP A 41 1.52 -8.36 -5.33
N CYS A 42 2.20 -8.62 -4.20
CA CYS A 42 2.14 -7.74 -3.02
C CYS A 42 2.67 -6.34 -3.32
N PHE A 43 3.78 -6.21 -4.05
CA PHE A 43 4.28 -4.90 -4.47
C PHE A 43 3.33 -4.19 -5.43
N VAL A 44 2.75 -4.91 -6.40
CA VAL A 44 1.75 -4.34 -7.32
C VAL A 44 0.54 -3.82 -6.55
N ALA A 45 -0.01 -4.63 -5.65
CA ALA A 45 -1.14 -4.23 -4.81
C ALA A 45 -0.81 -3.01 -3.91
N GLY A 46 0.34 -3.03 -3.24
CA GLY A 46 0.81 -1.90 -2.42
C GLY A 46 0.97 -0.61 -3.23
N SER A 47 1.50 -0.72 -4.45
CA SER A 47 1.68 0.42 -5.36
C SER A 47 0.35 1.00 -5.84
N LEU A 48 -0.63 0.15 -6.17
CA LEU A 48 -1.98 0.59 -6.56
C LEU A 48 -2.70 1.31 -5.42
N ILE A 49 -2.54 0.83 -4.19
CA ILE A 49 -3.11 1.48 -3.00
C ILE A 49 -2.46 2.86 -2.81
N MET A 50 -1.13 2.93 -2.84
CA MET A 50 -0.41 4.20 -2.68
C MET A 50 -0.76 5.21 -3.78
N PHE A 51 -0.89 4.73 -5.03
CA PHE A 51 -1.35 5.53 -6.16
C PHE A 51 -2.76 6.08 -5.93
N THR A 52 -3.66 5.26 -5.39
CA THR A 52 -5.01 5.70 -5.03
C THR A 52 -5.00 6.79 -3.96
N ILE A 53 -4.16 6.65 -2.92
CA ILE A 53 -3.97 7.70 -1.90
C ILE A 53 -3.47 9.00 -2.55
N TYR A 54 -2.52 8.91 -3.47
CA TYR A 54 -1.98 10.07 -4.17
C TYR A 54 -3.06 10.77 -5.01
N LEU A 55 -3.87 10.01 -5.75
CA LEU A 55 -5.01 10.55 -6.49
C LEU A 55 -6.05 11.22 -5.58
N MET A 56 -6.30 10.66 -4.40
CA MET A 56 -7.18 11.28 -3.40
C MET A 56 -6.60 12.62 -2.91
N ASN A 57 -5.31 12.66 -2.58
CA ASN A 57 -4.64 13.90 -2.14
C ASN A 57 -4.65 14.99 -3.22
N ILE A 58 -4.39 14.64 -4.49
CA ILE A 58 -4.48 15.59 -5.61
C ILE A 58 -5.89 16.18 -5.72
N LYS A 59 -6.92 15.35 -5.66
CA LYS A 59 -8.32 15.80 -5.78
C LYS A 59 -8.73 16.69 -4.62
N ASP A 60 -8.12 16.51 -3.46
CA ASP A 60 -8.38 17.32 -2.27
C ASP A 60 -7.59 18.65 -2.24
N GLY A 61 -6.77 18.94 -3.27
CA GLY A 61 -6.10 20.23 -3.40
C GLY A 61 -5.05 20.49 -2.31
N GLN A 62 -4.34 19.45 -1.88
CA GLN A 62 -3.09 19.56 -1.12
C GLN A 62 -1.90 19.25 -2.05
#